data_AF-A0A9W6NN06-F1
#
_entry.id   AF-A0A9W6NN06-F1
#
_cell.length_a   1.000
_cell.length_b   1.000
_cell.length_c   1.000
_cell.angle_alpha   90.00
_cell.angle_beta   90.00
_cell.angle_gamma   90.00
#
_symmetry.space_group_name_H-M   'P 1'
#
loop_
_entity.id
_entity.type
_entity.pdbx_description
1 polymer ?
#
loop_
_entity_poly.entity_id
_entity_poly.type
_entity_poly.pdbx_seq_one_letter_code
_entity_poly.pdbx_strand_id
1 'polypeptide(L)'
;MLPACLRAGPATLRRMGAWYRGDCHVHSAVSTGADLTPEQVVAEARAAGLDFIAVTEHNTDSTYEHFQAVAGDLLVLRGQEHTTPDGHWLEIEGGLHIGAHPFAPYPTGTLRRPWDDFDLIEVWNGLWTSDRPWNADNEAALAAWTRRLDQGIRQPAVGCSDTHLTGQVGVPHTVVWAEERTAAALAAGLRAGHSWIAAGPGVELSRADRRPRHAVRGPGGDMIALTSLFNLA
;
A
#
# COMPACT_ATOMS: atom_id res chain seq x y z
N MET A 1 -56.54 26.97 9.23
CA MET A 1 -55.71 26.61 8.07
C MET A 1 -54.26 26.85 8.48
N LEU A 2 -53.56 25.80 8.91
CA LEU A 2 -52.13 25.83 9.29
C LEU A 2 -51.32 25.24 8.13
N PRO A 3 -50.12 25.76 7.81
CA PRO A 3 -49.32 25.26 6.71
C PRO A 3 -48.70 23.90 7.07
N ALA A 4 -48.60 23.03 6.07
CA ALA A 4 -47.99 21.71 6.20
C ALA A 4 -46.47 21.84 6.45
N CYS A 5 -45.98 21.21 7.52
CA CYS A 5 -44.56 20.95 7.71
C CYS A 5 -44.04 20.06 6.56
N LEU A 6 -43.14 20.57 5.73
CA LEU A 6 -42.26 19.72 4.93
C LEU A 6 -41.34 18.95 5.88
N ARG A 7 -41.46 17.62 5.89
CA ARG A 7 -40.44 16.73 6.47
C ARG A 7 -39.31 16.59 5.45
N ALA A 8 -38.17 17.22 5.71
CA ALA A 8 -36.93 16.83 5.06
C ALA A 8 -36.55 15.43 5.55
N GLY A 9 -36.44 14.45 4.64
CA GLY A 9 -35.80 13.17 4.95
C GLY A 9 -34.32 13.37 5.28
N PRO A 10 -33.66 12.43 5.97
CA PRO A 10 -32.23 12.53 6.22
C PRO A 10 -31.49 12.60 4.89
N ALA A 11 -30.79 13.70 4.66
CA ALA A 11 -29.86 13.80 3.54
C ALA A 11 -28.82 12.69 3.73
N THR A 12 -28.82 11.69 2.86
CA THR A 12 -27.68 10.81 2.71
C THR A 12 -26.54 11.67 2.18
N LEU A 13 -25.70 12.18 3.08
CA LEU A 13 -24.39 12.70 2.72
C LEU A 13 -23.69 11.59 1.96
N ARG A 14 -23.63 11.69 0.63
CA ARG A 14 -22.72 10.88 -0.16
C ARG A 14 -21.33 11.20 0.41
N ARG A 15 -20.66 10.21 1.01
CA ARG A 15 -19.22 10.33 1.27
C ARG A 15 -18.56 10.66 -0.06
N MET A 16 -18.13 11.91 -0.21
CA MET A 16 -17.35 12.35 -1.36
C MET A 16 -15.97 11.73 -1.17
N GLY A 17 -15.52 10.92 -2.11
CA GLY A 17 -14.27 10.18 -2.03
C GLY A 17 -14.11 9.24 -3.21
N ALA A 18 -12.89 8.78 -3.41
CA ALA A 18 -12.52 7.90 -4.51
C ALA A 18 -11.58 6.80 -4.02
N TRP A 19 -11.39 5.79 -4.88
CA TRP A 19 -10.36 4.78 -4.71
C TRP A 19 -9.11 5.25 -5.43
N TYR A 20 -8.01 5.37 -4.69
CA TYR A 20 -6.71 5.81 -5.20
C TYR A 20 -5.75 4.64 -5.24
N ARG A 21 -5.09 4.42 -6.37
CA ARG A 21 -4.04 3.41 -6.54
C ARG A 21 -2.71 4.01 -6.12
N GLY A 22 -1.94 3.32 -5.29
CA GLY A 22 -0.59 3.77 -4.99
C GLY A 22 0.35 2.71 -4.49
N ASP A 23 1.62 3.05 -4.61
CA ASP A 23 2.75 2.20 -4.25
C ASP A 23 3.49 2.86 -3.09
N CYS A 24 3.45 2.23 -1.91
CA CYS A 24 3.97 2.85 -0.69
C CYS A 24 5.45 2.55 -0.46
N HIS A 25 6.11 1.76 -1.32
CA HIS A 25 7.49 1.32 -1.12
C HIS A 25 8.25 1.40 -2.45
N VAL A 26 8.96 2.51 -2.65
CA VAL A 26 9.63 2.82 -3.92
C VAL A 26 11.00 3.41 -3.65
N HIS A 27 12.00 2.88 -4.34
CA HIS A 27 13.37 3.39 -4.31
C HIS A 27 13.79 3.98 -5.66
N SER A 28 14.82 4.81 -5.63
CA SER A 28 15.55 5.28 -6.80
C SER A 28 17.05 4.97 -6.67
N ALA A 29 17.84 5.37 -7.65
CA ALA A 29 19.29 5.16 -7.70
C ALA A 29 20.09 5.77 -6.54
N VAL A 30 19.44 6.53 -5.64
CA VAL A 30 20.01 6.97 -4.37
C VAL A 30 20.05 5.84 -3.32
N SER A 31 19.12 4.89 -3.39
CA SER A 31 19.13 3.68 -2.56
C SER A 31 20.11 2.63 -3.08
N THR A 32 20.73 1.92 -2.15
CA THR A 32 21.61 0.79 -2.46
C THR A 32 20.88 -0.27 -3.30
N GLY A 33 21.39 -0.55 -4.50
CA GLY A 33 20.90 -1.64 -5.35
C GLY A 33 19.74 -1.29 -6.28
N ALA A 34 19.30 -0.03 -6.30
CA ALA A 34 18.29 0.47 -7.23
C ALA A 34 18.93 1.20 -8.41
N ASP A 35 18.35 1.06 -9.60
CA ASP A 35 18.94 1.55 -10.85
C ASP A 35 18.20 2.74 -11.49
N LEU A 36 16.97 3.05 -11.02
CA LEU A 36 16.10 4.04 -11.66
C LEU A 36 16.35 5.44 -11.13
N THR A 37 16.40 6.40 -12.05
CA THR A 37 16.28 7.83 -11.70
C THR A 37 14.86 8.17 -11.21
N PRO A 38 14.68 9.23 -10.41
CA PRO A 38 13.35 9.73 -10.03
C PRO A 38 12.41 9.93 -11.22
N GLU A 39 12.91 10.42 -12.36
CA GLU A 39 12.14 10.59 -13.59
C GLU A 39 11.63 9.26 -14.16
N GLN A 40 12.47 8.22 -14.15
CA GLN A 40 12.07 6.89 -14.60
C GLN A 40 11.02 6.27 -13.68
N VAL A 41 11.21 6.39 -12.36
CA VAL A 41 10.22 5.93 -11.38
C VAL A 41 8.88 6.63 -11.57
N VAL A 42 8.86 7.96 -11.71
CA VAL A 42 7.64 8.72 -11.98
C VAL A 42 6.99 8.30 -13.30
N ALA A 43 7.79 8.11 -14.35
CA ALA A 43 7.27 7.65 -15.64
C ALA A 43 6.61 6.26 -15.54
N GLU A 44 7.23 5.31 -14.83
CA GLU A 44 6.67 3.98 -14.58
C GLU A 44 5.40 4.05 -13.71
N ALA A 45 5.39 4.84 -12.64
CA ALA A 45 4.22 5.04 -11.78
C ALA A 45 3.00 5.56 -12.57
N ARG A 46 3.23 6.56 -13.44
CA ARG A 46 2.19 7.11 -14.32
C ARG A 46 1.72 6.09 -15.35
N ALA A 47 2.64 5.32 -15.94
CA ALA A 47 2.31 4.27 -16.89
C ALA A 47 1.51 3.13 -16.24
N ALA A 48 1.75 2.84 -14.96
CA ALA A 48 0.99 1.90 -14.15
C ALA A 48 -0.38 2.44 -13.69
N GLY A 49 -0.68 3.72 -13.94
CA GLY A 49 -1.94 4.35 -13.55
C GLY A 49 -2.06 4.58 -12.04
N LEU A 50 -0.94 4.82 -11.36
CA LEU A 50 -0.92 5.16 -9.94
C LEU A 50 -1.35 6.62 -9.74
N ASP A 51 -2.14 6.84 -8.69
CA ASP A 51 -2.56 8.15 -8.19
C ASP A 51 -1.52 8.75 -7.24
N PHE A 52 -0.77 7.89 -6.53
CA PHE A 52 0.28 8.30 -5.62
C PHE A 52 1.41 7.27 -5.52
N ILE A 53 2.59 7.74 -5.11
CA ILE A 53 3.70 6.90 -4.65
C ILE A 53 4.21 7.44 -3.31
N ALA A 54 4.78 6.58 -2.47
CA ALA A 54 5.65 7.02 -1.39
C ALA A 54 7.10 6.70 -1.76
N VAL A 55 7.96 7.69 -1.65
CA VAL A 55 9.40 7.54 -1.91
C VAL A 55 10.07 7.20 -0.60
N THR A 56 10.70 6.03 -0.53
CA THR A 56 11.13 5.42 0.73
C THR A 56 12.57 4.95 0.64
N GLU A 57 13.47 5.87 0.29
CA GLU A 57 14.89 5.52 0.17
C GLU A 57 15.44 4.94 1.48
N HIS A 58 16.46 4.08 1.37
CA HIS A 58 17.07 3.45 2.53
C HIS A 58 17.69 4.49 3.49
N ASN A 59 17.08 4.65 4.66
CA ASN A 59 17.48 5.54 5.77
C ASN A 59 17.65 7.02 5.39
N THR A 60 16.93 7.48 4.36
CA THR A 60 16.95 8.89 3.94
C THR A 60 15.67 9.25 3.21
N ASP A 61 15.31 10.54 3.23
CA ASP A 61 14.24 11.13 2.45
C ASP A 61 14.76 12.16 1.42
N SER A 62 16.08 12.12 1.16
CA SER A 62 16.79 13.15 0.40
C SER A 62 16.32 13.34 -1.05
N THR A 63 15.66 12.33 -1.64
CA THR A 63 15.13 12.40 -3.00
C THR A 63 13.74 13.04 -3.08
N TYR A 64 13.08 13.28 -1.95
CA TYR A 64 11.70 13.77 -1.92
C TYR A 64 11.48 15.04 -2.75
N GLU A 65 12.35 16.04 -2.60
CA GLU A 65 12.21 17.31 -3.33
C GLU A 65 12.40 17.14 -4.84
N HIS A 66 13.28 16.21 -5.27
CA HIS A 66 13.48 15.89 -6.69
C HIS A 66 12.23 15.19 -7.23
N PHE A 67 11.71 14.20 -6.52
CA PHE A 67 10.48 13.52 -6.90
C PHE A 67 9.30 14.50 -7.01
N GLN A 68 9.13 15.41 -6.06
CA GLN A 68 8.12 16.47 -6.15
C GLN A 68 8.28 17.32 -7.41
N ALA A 69 9.50 17.70 -7.76
CA ALA A 69 9.77 18.55 -8.92
C ALA A 69 9.40 17.88 -10.26
N VAL A 70 9.46 16.55 -10.35
CA VAL A 70 9.23 15.80 -11.60
C VAL A 70 7.90 15.05 -11.67
N ALA A 71 7.14 14.99 -10.56
CA ALA A 71 5.91 14.19 -10.44
C ALA A 71 4.75 14.63 -11.35
N GLY A 72 4.64 15.94 -11.63
CA GLY A 72 3.46 16.49 -12.29
C GLY A 72 2.20 16.35 -11.41
N ASP A 73 1.18 15.67 -11.91
CA ASP A 73 -0.09 15.38 -11.20
C ASP A 73 -0.08 14.11 -10.34
N LEU A 74 1.02 13.33 -10.34
CA LEU A 74 1.20 12.20 -9.42
C LEU A 74 1.44 12.75 -8.01
N LEU A 75 0.72 12.24 -7.00
CA LEU A 75 1.01 12.61 -5.62
C LEU A 75 2.25 11.86 -5.11
N VAL A 76 3.26 12.58 -4.64
CA VAL A 76 4.43 12.00 -3.99
C VAL A 76 4.31 12.20 -2.49
N LEU A 77 4.29 11.09 -1.75
CA LEU A 77 4.36 11.09 -0.29
C LEU A 77 5.82 11.02 0.15
N ARG A 78 6.20 11.90 1.07
CA ARG A 78 7.53 11.84 1.70
C ARG A 78 7.65 10.60 2.57
N GLY A 79 8.77 9.90 2.50
CA GLY A 79 9.05 8.80 3.41
C GLY A 79 10.50 8.36 3.39
N GLN A 80 10.77 7.29 4.13
CA GLN A 80 12.03 6.56 4.15
C GLN A 80 11.77 5.11 4.55
N GLU A 81 12.62 4.19 4.10
CA GLU A 81 12.70 2.84 4.65
C GLU A 81 13.81 2.80 5.69
N HIS A 82 13.45 2.52 6.93
CA HIS A 82 14.42 2.28 7.99
C HIS A 82 14.96 0.85 7.84
N THR A 83 16.21 0.73 7.40
CA THR A 83 16.89 -0.56 7.23
C THR A 83 17.77 -0.84 8.45
N THR A 84 17.36 -1.76 9.30
CA THR A 84 18.06 -2.07 10.57
C THR A 84 18.31 -3.56 10.76
N PRO A 85 19.21 -3.98 11.68
CA PRO A 85 19.38 -5.39 12.02
C PRO A 85 18.09 -6.12 12.45
N ASP A 86 17.10 -5.39 12.94
CA ASP A 86 15.83 -5.91 13.45
C ASP A 86 14.70 -5.93 12.40
N GLY A 87 15.02 -5.66 11.14
CA GLY A 87 14.03 -5.60 10.07
C GLY A 87 13.96 -4.23 9.42
N HIS A 88 13.11 -4.17 8.40
CA HIS A 88 12.87 -2.96 7.62
C HIS A 88 11.44 -2.46 7.85
N TRP A 89 11.24 -1.15 7.85
CA TRP A 89 9.91 -0.56 7.91
C TRP A 89 9.87 0.81 7.26
N LEU A 90 8.69 1.19 6.81
CA LEU A 90 8.46 2.48 6.16
C LEU A 90 7.94 3.47 7.19
N GLU A 91 8.46 4.68 7.13
CA GLU A 91 7.87 5.85 7.77
C GLU A 91 7.47 6.82 6.65
N ILE A 92 6.17 7.10 6.54
CA ILE A 92 5.59 7.87 5.43
C ILE A 92 4.77 9.03 6.00
N GLU A 93 4.71 10.14 5.25
CA GLU A 93 3.87 11.31 5.49
C GLU A 93 2.44 10.92 5.89
N GLY A 94 1.85 11.67 6.82
CA GLY A 94 0.63 11.26 7.53
C GLY A 94 0.91 10.36 8.75
N GLY A 95 2.18 10.21 9.12
CA GLY A 95 2.67 9.50 10.31
C GLY A 95 2.54 7.98 10.20
N LEU A 96 2.47 7.47 8.98
CA LEU A 96 2.14 6.08 8.69
C LEU A 96 3.38 5.20 8.86
N HIS A 97 3.26 4.13 9.66
CA HIS A 97 4.33 3.15 9.83
C HIS A 97 3.92 1.80 9.24
N ILE A 98 4.71 1.28 8.30
CA ILE A 98 4.42 0.01 7.62
C ILE A 98 5.57 -0.96 7.89
N GLY A 99 5.27 -2.12 8.47
CA GLY A 99 6.27 -3.20 8.56
C GLY A 99 6.53 -3.76 7.16
N ALA A 100 7.74 -3.55 6.63
CA ALA A 100 8.11 -3.92 5.27
C ALA A 100 8.50 -5.41 5.21
N HIS A 101 8.17 -6.05 4.07
CA HIS A 101 8.53 -7.42 3.68
C HIS A 101 9.02 -8.33 4.82
N PRO A 102 8.13 -8.78 5.73
CA PRO A 102 8.54 -9.36 7.02
C PRO A 102 9.42 -10.62 6.93
N PHE A 103 9.50 -11.25 5.75
CA PHE A 103 10.22 -12.47 5.47
C PHE A 103 11.06 -12.37 4.19
N ALA A 104 11.99 -11.42 4.13
CA ALA A 104 12.93 -11.34 3.01
C ALA A 104 14.22 -12.17 3.28
N PRO A 105 14.70 -12.99 2.30
CA PRO A 105 15.72 -14.02 2.50
C PRO A 105 17.17 -13.49 2.48
N TYR A 106 17.44 -12.37 3.18
CA TYR A 106 18.76 -11.77 3.29
C TYR A 106 19.05 -11.27 4.72
N PRO A 107 20.32 -10.99 5.08
CA PRO A 107 20.65 -10.44 6.38
C PRO A 107 19.86 -9.14 6.62
N THR A 108 19.16 -9.05 7.75
CA THR A 108 18.21 -7.95 8.12
C THR A 108 16.82 -7.98 7.48
N GLY A 109 16.54 -8.88 6.52
CA GLY A 109 15.25 -8.95 5.82
C GLY A 109 14.11 -9.59 6.63
N THR A 110 14.37 -10.11 7.83
CA THR A 110 13.31 -10.56 8.73
C THR A 110 12.89 -9.42 9.65
N LEU A 111 11.59 -9.09 9.66
CA LEU A 111 11.03 -8.13 10.61
C LEU A 111 10.94 -8.76 12.00
N ARG A 112 11.93 -8.47 12.86
CA ARG A 112 12.04 -8.95 14.24
C ARG A 112 11.27 -8.09 15.23
N ARG A 113 10.98 -6.85 14.85
CA ARG A 113 10.15 -5.93 15.65
C ARG A 113 8.73 -6.48 15.82
N PRO A 114 8.08 -6.29 16.98
CA PRO A 114 6.68 -6.64 17.15
C PRO A 114 5.81 -5.98 16.08
N TRP A 115 4.94 -6.76 15.43
CA TRP A 115 4.08 -6.22 14.37
C TRP A 115 3.10 -5.15 14.89
N ASP A 116 2.81 -5.15 16.20
CA ASP A 116 1.94 -4.16 16.85
C ASP A 116 2.56 -2.74 16.88
N ASP A 117 3.84 -2.61 16.57
CA ASP A 117 4.52 -1.31 16.43
C ASP A 117 4.15 -0.58 15.12
N PHE A 118 3.45 -1.25 14.19
CA PHE A 118 3.13 -0.73 12.86
C PHE A 118 1.63 -0.53 12.63
N ASP A 119 1.29 0.50 11.85
CA ASP A 119 -0.08 0.75 11.41
C ASP A 119 -0.55 -0.36 10.43
N LEU A 120 0.33 -0.78 9.51
CA LEU A 120 0.06 -1.79 8.48
C LEU A 120 1.23 -2.76 8.33
N ILE A 121 0.98 -3.91 7.71
CA ILE A 121 2.01 -4.89 7.34
C ILE A 121 2.00 -5.10 5.84
N GLU A 122 3.18 -5.05 5.23
CA GLU A 122 3.37 -5.45 3.85
C GLU A 122 3.33 -6.97 3.73
N VAL A 123 2.22 -7.50 3.19
CA VAL A 123 2.01 -8.95 3.02
C VAL A 123 2.32 -9.43 1.61
N TRP A 124 2.56 -8.49 0.69
CA TRP A 124 2.98 -8.74 -0.68
C TRP A 124 3.99 -7.66 -1.10
N ASN A 125 5.25 -8.04 -1.17
CA ASN A 125 6.36 -7.22 -1.64
C ASN A 125 6.84 -7.74 -3.00
N GLY A 126 6.95 -6.84 -3.98
CA GLY A 126 7.45 -7.13 -5.32
C GLY A 126 6.73 -8.28 -6.02
N LEU A 127 7.45 -9.10 -6.79
CA LEU A 127 6.83 -10.24 -7.47
C LEU A 127 6.37 -11.30 -6.47
N TRP A 128 5.19 -11.88 -6.70
CA TRP A 128 4.68 -12.95 -5.84
C TRP A 128 5.69 -14.11 -5.72
N THR A 129 6.28 -14.50 -6.86
CA THR A 129 7.36 -15.48 -6.95
C THR A 129 8.42 -14.98 -7.93
N SER A 130 9.70 -15.23 -7.63
CA SER A 130 10.84 -14.86 -8.47
C SER A 130 12.03 -15.78 -8.16
N ASP A 131 12.89 -16.02 -9.15
CA ASP A 131 14.16 -16.72 -8.98
C ASP A 131 15.26 -15.82 -8.36
N ARG A 132 14.93 -14.55 -8.08
CA ARG A 132 15.86 -13.61 -7.45
C ARG A 132 16.11 -14.01 -5.99
N PRO A 133 17.38 -14.09 -5.54
CA PRO A 133 17.71 -14.57 -4.20
C PRO A 133 17.31 -13.59 -3.07
N TRP A 134 16.81 -12.40 -3.40
CA TRP A 134 16.32 -11.40 -2.44
C TRP A 134 14.79 -11.22 -2.47
N ASN A 135 14.05 -11.99 -3.28
CA ASN A 135 12.59 -11.86 -3.34
C ASN A 135 11.97 -12.22 -1.98
N ALA A 136 11.06 -11.38 -1.48
CA ALA A 136 10.36 -11.65 -0.23
C ALA A 136 9.56 -12.97 -0.29
N ASP A 137 9.49 -13.66 0.84
CA ASP A 137 8.60 -14.81 1.04
C ASP A 137 7.18 -14.31 1.33
N ASN A 138 6.48 -13.93 0.25
CA ASN A 138 5.11 -13.43 0.30
C ASN A 138 4.12 -14.47 0.86
N GLU A 139 4.39 -15.78 0.65
CA GLU A 139 3.55 -16.84 1.22
C GLU A 139 3.69 -16.89 2.75
N ALA A 140 4.91 -16.77 3.28
CA ALA A 140 5.14 -16.68 4.72
C ALA A 140 4.51 -15.43 5.33
N ALA A 141 4.64 -14.27 4.67
CA ALA A 141 4.06 -13.00 5.10
C ALA A 141 2.53 -13.09 5.22
N LEU A 142 1.88 -13.55 4.14
CA LEU A 142 0.45 -13.77 4.11
C LEU A 142 -0.02 -14.80 5.15
N ALA A 143 0.69 -15.92 5.31
CA ALA A 143 0.33 -16.94 6.28
C ALA A 143 0.43 -16.43 7.73
N ALA A 144 1.46 -15.65 8.05
CA ALA A 144 1.63 -15.03 9.36
C ALA A 144 0.55 -13.99 9.66
N TRP A 145 0.23 -13.14 8.69
CA TRP A 145 -0.85 -12.16 8.81
C TRP A 145 -2.22 -12.83 8.96
N THR A 146 -2.50 -13.89 8.19
CA THR A 146 -3.75 -14.66 8.28
C THR A 146 -3.94 -15.27 9.68
N ARG A 147 -2.87 -15.80 10.30
CA ARG A 147 -2.94 -16.31 11.68
C ARG A 147 -3.32 -15.22 12.69
N ARG A 148 -2.88 -13.97 12.49
CA ARG A 148 -3.29 -12.83 13.33
C ARG A 148 -4.78 -12.52 13.16
N LEU A 149 -5.29 -12.58 11.94
CA LEU A 149 -6.74 -12.47 11.69
C LEU A 149 -7.53 -13.58 12.40
N ASP A 150 -7.07 -14.83 12.37
CA ASP A 150 -7.75 -15.93 13.07
C ASP A 150 -7.79 -15.71 14.60
N GLN A 151 -6.81 -14.98 15.14
CA GLN A 151 -6.73 -14.59 16.55
C GLN A 151 -7.55 -13.34 16.91
N GLY A 152 -8.27 -12.73 15.95
CA GLY A 152 -9.07 -11.53 16.20
C GLY A 152 -8.32 -10.22 15.98
N ILE A 153 -7.01 -10.25 15.70
CA ILE A 153 -6.21 -9.04 15.43
C ILE A 153 -6.52 -8.56 14.01
N ARG A 154 -6.97 -7.31 13.86
CA ARG A 154 -7.44 -6.72 12.59
C ARG A 154 -6.49 -5.63 12.08
N GLN A 155 -5.22 -5.97 11.95
CA GLN A 155 -4.22 -5.06 11.40
C GLN A 155 -4.33 -4.99 9.87
N PRO A 156 -4.45 -3.79 9.26
CA PRO A 156 -4.49 -3.65 7.81
C PRO A 156 -3.23 -4.18 7.12
N ALA A 157 -3.40 -4.60 5.87
CA ALA A 157 -2.33 -5.10 5.01
C ALA A 157 -2.13 -4.19 3.79
N VAL A 158 -0.90 -4.13 3.30
CA VAL A 158 -0.53 -3.47 2.03
C VAL A 158 0.26 -4.42 1.15
N GLY A 159 0.32 -4.09 -0.13
CA GLY A 159 1.32 -4.63 -1.03
C GLY A 159 1.92 -3.51 -1.85
N CYS A 160 3.25 -3.52 -1.94
CA CYS A 160 4.05 -2.50 -2.63
C CYS A 160 5.15 -3.17 -3.45
N SER A 161 5.73 -2.41 -4.38
CA SER A 161 6.67 -2.98 -5.34
C SER A 161 8.08 -3.21 -4.79
N ASP A 162 8.52 -2.37 -3.86
CA ASP A 162 9.90 -2.28 -3.41
C ASP A 162 10.85 -2.16 -4.61
N THR A 163 10.53 -1.15 -5.43
CA THR A 163 11.15 -0.95 -6.74
C THR A 163 12.64 -0.72 -6.62
N HIS A 164 13.41 -1.56 -7.30
CA HIS A 164 14.85 -1.42 -7.50
C HIS A 164 15.25 -1.46 -8.98
N LEU A 165 14.45 -2.13 -9.81
CA LEU A 165 14.71 -2.46 -11.20
C LEU A 165 13.54 -2.07 -12.08
N THR A 166 13.83 -1.82 -13.36
CA THR A 166 12.84 -1.38 -14.35
C THR A 166 11.67 -2.34 -14.44
N GLY A 167 10.46 -1.79 -14.48
CA GLY A 167 9.21 -2.54 -14.64
C GLY A 167 8.67 -3.13 -13.34
N GLN A 168 9.17 -2.70 -12.17
CA GLN A 168 8.64 -3.14 -10.88
C GLN A 168 7.56 -2.21 -10.31
N VAL A 169 7.59 -0.91 -10.64
CA VAL A 169 6.70 0.08 -10.01
C VAL A 169 5.23 -0.31 -10.18
N GLY A 170 4.50 -0.32 -9.05
CA GLY A 170 3.08 -0.67 -9.01
C GLY A 170 2.76 -2.17 -9.07
N VAL A 171 3.76 -3.05 -8.97
CA VAL A 171 3.58 -4.51 -8.94
C VAL A 171 4.14 -5.11 -7.64
N PRO A 172 3.29 -5.35 -6.63
CA PRO A 172 1.88 -4.93 -6.52
C PRO A 172 1.75 -3.45 -6.15
N HIS A 173 0.51 -2.98 -6.08
CA HIS A 173 0.13 -1.72 -5.48
C HIS A 173 -1.05 -1.91 -4.52
N THR A 174 -1.28 -0.90 -3.69
CA THR A 174 -2.42 -0.83 -2.79
C THR A 174 -3.45 0.17 -3.33
N VAL A 175 -4.73 -0.21 -3.30
CA VAL A 175 -5.83 0.69 -3.62
C VAL A 175 -6.53 1.06 -2.33
N VAL A 176 -6.65 2.36 -2.05
CA VAL A 176 -7.20 2.90 -0.79
C VAL A 176 -8.36 3.84 -1.06
N TRP A 177 -9.42 3.73 -0.27
CA TRP A 177 -10.49 4.72 -0.27
C TRP A 177 -10.11 5.92 0.59
N ALA A 178 -10.21 7.11 0.03
CA ALA A 178 -10.01 8.36 0.75
C ALA A 178 -10.97 9.44 0.24
N GLU A 179 -11.28 10.40 1.11
CA GLU A 179 -12.13 11.55 0.76
C GLU A 179 -11.44 12.47 -0.25
N GLU A 180 -10.11 12.57 -0.17
CA GLU A 180 -9.28 13.41 -1.03
C GLU A 180 -7.93 12.71 -1.32
N ARG A 181 -7.27 13.12 -2.40
CA ARG A 181 -5.93 12.67 -2.76
C ARG A 181 -4.86 13.49 -2.01
N THR A 182 -4.79 13.31 -0.70
CA THR A 182 -3.80 13.97 0.17
C THR A 182 -3.15 12.96 1.11
N ALA A 183 -1.92 13.23 1.57
CA ALA A 183 -1.20 12.33 2.48
C ALA A 183 -2.03 11.96 3.72
N ALA A 184 -2.64 12.96 4.36
CA ALA A 184 -3.46 12.76 5.56
C ALA A 184 -4.70 11.88 5.30
N ALA A 185 -5.42 12.13 4.19
CA ALA A 185 -6.62 11.37 3.85
C ALA A 185 -6.29 9.92 3.44
N LEU A 186 -5.22 9.72 2.67
CA LEU A 186 -4.74 8.39 2.28
C LEU A 186 -4.27 7.59 3.51
N ALA A 187 -3.48 8.21 4.40
CA ALA A 187 -3.04 7.57 5.64
C ALA A 187 -4.24 7.20 6.55
N ALA A 188 -5.27 8.04 6.63
CA ALA A 188 -6.49 7.73 7.37
C ALA A 188 -7.25 6.54 6.76
N GLY A 189 -7.36 6.49 5.43
CA GLY A 189 -7.96 5.36 4.71
C GLY A 189 -7.22 4.04 4.93
N LEU A 190 -5.89 4.07 4.86
CA LEU A 190 -5.01 2.92 5.10
C LEU A 190 -5.15 2.41 6.55
N ARG A 191 -5.05 3.29 7.56
CA ARG A 191 -5.24 2.90 8.98
C ARG A 191 -6.62 2.32 9.26
N ALA A 192 -7.64 2.81 8.57
CA ALA A 192 -9.01 2.29 8.70
C ALA A 192 -9.19 0.92 8.03
N GLY A 193 -8.20 0.41 7.30
CA GLY A 193 -8.32 -0.82 6.50
C GLY A 193 -9.21 -0.65 5.27
N HIS A 194 -9.51 0.58 4.85
CA HIS A 194 -10.28 0.83 3.65
C HIS A 194 -9.42 0.68 2.39
N SER A 195 -8.79 -0.49 2.24
CA SER A 195 -7.88 -0.80 1.16
C SER A 195 -7.96 -2.26 0.70
N TRP A 196 -7.39 -2.52 -0.48
CA TRP A 196 -7.06 -3.85 -0.98
C TRP A 196 -5.76 -3.81 -1.78
N ILE A 197 -5.16 -4.98 -2.00
CA ILE A 197 -3.92 -5.16 -2.77
C ILE A 197 -4.29 -5.62 -4.18
N ALA A 198 -3.59 -5.11 -5.18
CA ALA A 198 -3.78 -5.48 -6.58
C ALA A 198 -2.43 -5.63 -7.30
N ALA A 199 -2.40 -6.50 -8.31
CA ALA A 199 -1.34 -6.53 -9.31
C ALA A 199 -2.00 -6.41 -10.70
N GLY A 200 -1.54 -5.45 -11.49
CA GLY A 200 -2.10 -5.13 -12.81
C GLY A 200 -3.34 -4.20 -12.80
N PRO A 201 -3.72 -3.68 -13.97
CA PRO A 201 -4.74 -2.62 -14.11
C PRO A 201 -6.19 -3.12 -14.01
N GLY A 202 -6.44 -4.43 -14.12
CA GLY A 202 -7.79 -5.00 -14.30
C GLY A 202 -8.55 -5.37 -13.01
N VAL A 203 -8.01 -5.07 -11.84
CA VAL A 203 -8.65 -5.41 -10.56
C VAL A 203 -9.58 -4.30 -10.10
N GLU A 204 -10.89 -4.57 -10.14
CA GLU A 204 -11.94 -3.74 -9.53
C GLU A 204 -12.79 -4.58 -8.57
N LEU A 205 -13.02 -4.08 -7.36
CA LEU A 205 -13.97 -4.69 -6.43
C LEU A 205 -15.39 -4.20 -6.74
N SER A 206 -16.27 -5.12 -7.15
CA SER A 206 -17.71 -4.83 -7.18
C SER A 206 -18.35 -5.18 -5.83
N ARG A 207 -19.31 -4.36 -5.39
CA ARG A 207 -20.05 -4.51 -4.12
C ARG A 207 -21.07 -5.67 -4.23
N ALA A 208 -20.60 -6.89 -4.41
CA ALA A 208 -21.46 -8.07 -4.42
C ALA A 208 -21.28 -8.88 -3.13
N ASP A 209 -22.28 -8.72 -2.26
CA ASP A 209 -22.58 -9.52 -1.07
C ASP A 209 -21.64 -9.38 0.15
N ARG A 210 -22.26 -9.33 1.33
CA ARG A 210 -21.62 -9.06 2.62
C ARG A 210 -20.80 -10.26 3.11
N ARG A 211 -19.65 -10.58 2.51
CA ARG A 211 -18.57 -11.35 3.18
C ARG A 211 -17.18 -11.11 2.57
N PRO A 212 -16.29 -10.31 3.19
CA PRO A 212 -14.87 -10.54 3.02
C PRO A 212 -14.42 -11.61 4.01
N ARG A 213 -14.03 -12.80 3.52
CA ARG A 213 -13.44 -13.85 4.36
C ARG A 213 -12.13 -14.39 3.75
N HIS A 214 -11.31 -13.51 3.15
CA HIS A 214 -10.04 -13.75 2.43
C HIS A 214 -10.20 -14.09 0.93
N ALA A 215 -9.39 -13.49 0.06
CA ALA A 215 -9.19 -13.99 -1.30
C ALA A 215 -7.72 -13.94 -1.71
N VAL A 216 -7.21 -15.08 -2.16
CA VAL A 216 -5.85 -15.33 -2.69
C VAL A 216 -5.98 -16.27 -3.90
N ARG A 217 -5.27 -16.04 -5.02
CA ARG A 217 -4.65 -17.11 -5.83
C ARG A 217 -3.56 -16.61 -6.79
N GLY A 218 -2.39 -17.26 -6.75
CA GLY A 218 -1.47 -17.47 -7.89
C GLY A 218 -1.27 -18.99 -8.09
N PRO A 219 -0.75 -19.51 -9.23
CA PRO A 219 0.06 -18.86 -10.27
C PRO A 219 -0.58 -18.86 -11.68
N GLY A 220 -0.33 -17.78 -12.45
CA GLY A 220 -0.64 -17.64 -13.89
C GLY A 220 -1.75 -16.66 -14.27
N GLY A 221 -2.42 -16.03 -13.30
CA GLY A 221 -3.50 -15.05 -13.48
C GLY A 221 -3.82 -14.38 -12.14
N ASP A 222 -3.55 -13.08 -12.05
CA ASP A 222 -3.44 -12.33 -10.80
C ASP A 222 -4.77 -12.03 -10.11
N MET A 223 -4.85 -12.28 -8.80
CA MET A 223 -5.66 -11.52 -7.81
C MET A 223 -5.45 -12.05 -6.39
N ILE A 224 -5.07 -11.17 -5.44
CA ILE A 224 -5.17 -11.43 -4.00
C ILE A 224 -5.82 -10.22 -3.32
N ALA A 225 -7.15 -10.26 -3.19
CA ALA A 225 -7.93 -9.28 -2.46
C ALA A 225 -8.01 -9.64 -0.96
N LEU A 226 -7.32 -8.87 -0.12
CA LEU A 226 -7.41 -8.95 1.34
C LEU A 226 -8.09 -7.69 1.87
N THR A 227 -9.39 -7.60 1.65
CA THR A 227 -10.23 -6.53 2.19
C THR A 227 -10.19 -6.52 3.72
N SER A 228 -9.73 -5.42 4.31
CA SER A 228 -10.00 -5.06 5.70
C SER A 228 -11.19 -4.10 5.80
N LEU A 229 -12.32 -4.46 5.16
CA LEU A 229 -13.58 -3.69 5.28
C LEU A 229 -14.17 -3.84 6.69
N PHE A 230 -13.55 -3.19 7.68
CA PHE A 230 -14.09 -3.02 9.02
C PHE A 230 -14.93 -1.75 9.02
N ASN A 231 -16.23 -1.89 8.77
CA ASN A 231 -17.25 -0.86 8.96
C ASN A 231 -17.35 0.23 7.86
N LEU A 232 -17.84 -0.16 6.69
CA LEU A 232 -18.71 0.76 5.92
C LEU A 232 -20.17 0.39 6.23
N ALA A 233 -20.68 0.98 7.31
CA ALA A 233 -22.11 0.99 7.66
C ALA A 233 -22.80 2.18 6.99
#